data_AF-A0A8L0DQR9-F1
#
_entry.id   AF-A0A8L0DQR9-F1
#
_cell.length_a   1.000
_cell.length_b   1.000
_cell.length_c   1.000
_cell.angle_alpha   90.00
_cell.angle_beta   90.00
_cell.angle_gamma   90.00
#
_symmetry.space_group_name_H-M   'P 1'
#
loop_
_entity.id
_entity.type
_entity.pdbx_description
1 polymer ?
#
loop_
_entity_poly.entity_id
_entity_poly.type
_entity_poly.pdbx_seq_one_letter_code
_entity_poly.pdbx_strand_id
1 'polypeptide(L)'
;MCLYFIDNRAIKDSEDKTINLSQSFSLYKTNTTAERDQLQTRYNNLTTERDRLQNLLCEKTCCSDGWKKFECSCYFISTEEKTLEKSRQDCLEGGTDLVIINSKEEQEFLFHFKKRVWIGLTDRETEETWKWVDGTPLTTE
;
A
#
# COMPACT_ATOMS: atom_id res chain seq x y z
N MET A 1 57.99 -48.79 -35.95
CA MET A 1 56.68 -48.67 -35.29
C MET A 1 56.61 -47.26 -34.71
N CYS A 2 55.62 -46.44 -35.07
CA CYS A 2 55.55 -45.04 -34.64
C CYS A 2 54.40 -44.83 -33.65
N LEU A 3 54.70 -44.13 -32.57
CA LEU A 3 53.71 -43.61 -31.62
C LEU A 3 53.55 -42.11 -31.90
N TYR A 4 52.31 -41.66 -32.08
CA TYR A 4 51.97 -40.24 -32.23
C TYR A 4 51.33 -39.73 -30.94
N PHE A 5 51.60 -38.46 -30.61
CA PHE A 5 51.00 -37.72 -29.51
C PHE A 5 50.17 -36.57 -30.09
N ILE A 6 48.93 -36.42 -29.62
CA ILE A 6 48.04 -35.31 -30.00
C ILE A 6 47.97 -34.37 -28.80
N ASP A 7 48.49 -33.14 -28.96
CA ASP A 7 48.41 -32.10 -27.93
C ASP A 7 47.02 -31.45 -27.94
N ASN A 8 46.20 -31.75 -26.93
CA ASN A 8 44.86 -31.20 -26.76
C ASN A 8 44.83 -29.81 -26.08
N ARG A 9 45.94 -29.06 -26.08
CA ARG A 9 46.07 -27.75 -25.42
C ARG A 9 44.93 -26.78 -25.70
N ALA A 10 44.47 -26.70 -26.96
CA ALA A 10 43.37 -25.81 -27.34
C ALA A 10 42.04 -26.19 -26.68
N ILE A 11 41.80 -27.48 -26.45
CA ILE A 11 40.61 -27.98 -25.73
C ILE A 11 40.71 -27.57 -24.26
N LYS A 12 41.87 -27.80 -23.64
CA LYS A 12 42.13 -27.42 -22.24
C LYS A 12 41.99 -25.89 -22.02
N ASP A 13 42.53 -25.07 -22.92
CA ASP A 13 42.41 -23.62 -22.86
C ASP A 13 40.94 -23.15 -23.00
N SER A 14 40.14 -23.86 -23.80
CA SER A 14 38.70 -23.58 -23.94
C SER A 14 37.91 -23.99 -22.69
N GLU A 15 38.26 -25.11 -22.07
CA GLU A 15 37.68 -25.56 -20.80
C GLU A 15 38.00 -24.56 -19.68
N ASP A 16 39.26 -24.12 -19.56
CA ASP A 16 39.70 -23.15 -18.54
C ASP A 16 38.97 -21.80 -18.69
N LYS A 17 38.77 -21.32 -19.92
CA LYS A 17 37.96 -20.11 -20.19
C LYS A 17 36.51 -20.29 -19.78
N THR A 18 35.92 -21.45 -20.08
CA THR A 18 34.53 -21.77 -19.74
C THR A 18 34.35 -21.84 -18.22
N ILE A 19 35.31 -22.45 -17.51
CA ILE A 19 35.33 -22.52 -16.05
C ILE A 19 35.38 -21.11 -15.45
N ASN A 20 36.28 -20.24 -15.92
CA ASN A 20 36.40 -18.88 -15.40
C ASN A 20 35.12 -18.06 -15.63
N LEU A 21 34.51 -18.15 -16.81
CA LEU A 21 33.22 -17.52 -17.10
C LEU A 21 32.10 -18.04 -16.18
N SER A 22 32.05 -19.35 -15.93
CA SER A 22 31.06 -19.94 -15.03
C SER A 22 31.23 -19.47 -13.57
N GLN A 23 32.48 -19.33 -13.12
CA GLN A 23 32.82 -18.86 -11.78
C GLN A 23 32.47 -17.38 -11.60
N SER A 24 32.83 -16.53 -12.57
CA SER A 24 32.49 -15.10 -12.54
C SER A 24 30.97 -14.87 -12.54
N PHE A 25 30.22 -15.62 -13.34
CA PHE A 25 28.76 -15.55 -13.34
C PHE A 25 28.15 -16.03 -12.01
N SER A 26 28.69 -17.10 -11.42
CA SER A 26 28.28 -17.59 -10.10
C SER A 26 28.53 -16.55 -9.00
N LEU A 27 29.69 -15.89 -9.01
CA LEU A 27 30.03 -14.81 -8.07
C LEU A 27 29.09 -13.62 -8.23
N TYR A 28 28.83 -13.18 -9.45
CA TYR A 28 27.88 -12.10 -9.72
C TYR A 28 26.47 -12.45 -9.21
N LYS A 29 26.00 -13.66 -9.49
CA LYS A 29 24.69 -14.15 -9.07
C LYS A 29 24.58 -14.18 -7.54
N THR A 30 25.58 -14.73 -6.85
CA THR A 30 25.59 -14.80 -5.38
C THR A 30 25.65 -13.43 -4.73
N ASN A 31 26.47 -12.50 -5.25
CA ASN A 31 26.50 -11.12 -4.76
C ASN A 31 25.13 -10.43 -4.92
N THR A 32 24.52 -10.56 -6.09
CA THR A 32 23.19 -9.98 -6.38
C THR A 32 22.10 -10.57 -5.47
N THR A 33 22.15 -11.88 -5.19
CA THR A 33 21.22 -12.52 -4.25
C THR A 33 21.42 -11.98 -2.83
N ALA A 34 22.66 -11.85 -2.36
CA ALA A 34 22.95 -11.30 -1.04
C ALA A 34 22.46 -9.85 -0.90
N GLU A 35 22.68 -9.01 -1.90
CA GLU A 35 22.17 -7.62 -1.92
C GLU A 35 20.63 -7.57 -1.88
N ARG A 36 19.96 -8.43 -2.64
CA ARG A 36 18.48 -8.54 -2.60
C ARG A 36 18.00 -8.94 -1.20
N ASP A 37 18.60 -9.96 -0.60
CA ASP A 37 18.18 -10.46 0.70
C ASP A 37 18.40 -9.41 1.81
N GLN A 38 19.49 -8.64 1.71
CA GLN A 38 19.75 -7.50 2.59
C GLN A 38 18.69 -6.40 2.41
N LEU A 39 18.35 -6.03 1.17
CA LEU A 39 17.32 -5.03 0.89
C LEU A 39 15.95 -5.49 1.38
N GLN A 40 15.61 -6.77 1.17
CA GLN A 40 14.35 -7.33 1.65
C GLN A 40 14.27 -7.29 3.18
N THR A 41 15.36 -7.64 3.87
CA THR A 41 15.44 -7.56 5.33
C THR A 41 15.23 -6.12 5.80
N ARG A 42 15.90 -5.15 5.16
CA ARG A 42 15.73 -3.73 5.49
C ARG A 42 14.30 -3.25 5.26
N TYR A 43 13.69 -3.64 4.14
CA TYR A 43 12.31 -3.30 3.82
C TYR A 43 11.32 -3.86 4.86
N ASN A 44 11.48 -5.11 5.26
CA ASN A 44 10.65 -5.75 6.29
C ASN A 44 10.79 -5.05 7.65
N ASN A 45 12.01 -4.65 8.02
CA ASN A 45 12.25 -3.89 9.25
C ASN A 45 11.58 -2.51 9.19
N LEU A 46 11.72 -1.78 8.07
CA LEU A 46 11.07 -0.49 7.88
C LEU A 46 9.54 -0.59 7.89
N THR A 47 9.00 -1.66 7.29
CA THR A 47 7.57 -1.98 7.32
C THR A 47 7.09 -2.17 8.76
N THR A 48 7.83 -2.93 9.55
CA THR A 48 7.53 -3.18 10.97
C THR A 48 7.54 -1.89 11.78
N GLU A 49 8.56 -1.04 11.60
CA GLU A 49 8.65 0.25 12.31
C GLU A 49 7.53 1.21 11.90
N ARG A 50 7.20 1.27 10.61
CA ARG A 50 6.04 2.04 10.12
C ARG A 50 4.76 1.56 10.80
N ASP A 51 4.50 0.27 10.84
CA ASP A 51 3.27 -0.29 11.44
C ASP A 51 3.22 -0.01 12.96
N ARG A 52 4.36 -0.11 13.65
CA ARG A 52 4.47 0.28 15.08
C ARG A 52 4.14 1.75 15.30
N LEU A 53 4.73 2.63 14.49
CA LEU A 53 4.47 4.07 14.59
C LEU A 53 3.02 4.41 14.25
N GLN A 54 2.44 3.75 13.25
CA GLN A 54 1.03 3.90 12.89
C GLN A 54 0.11 3.53 14.06
N ASN A 55 0.39 2.41 14.74
CA ASN A 55 -0.37 1.99 15.91
C ASN A 55 -0.22 2.97 17.09
N LEU A 56 0.98 3.46 17.36
CA LEU A 56 1.20 4.46 18.42
C LEU A 56 0.46 5.78 18.13
N LEU A 57 0.45 6.23 16.87
CA LEU A 57 -0.33 7.39 16.45
C LEU A 57 -1.82 7.16 16.67
N CYS A 58 -2.32 5.99 16.29
CA CYS A 58 -3.72 5.57 16.45
C CYS A 58 -4.19 5.57 17.92
N GLU A 59 -3.35 5.06 18.82
CA GLU A 59 -3.60 5.07 20.26
C GLU A 59 -3.67 6.50 20.80
N LYS A 60 -2.78 7.37 20.30
CA LYS A 60 -2.74 8.78 20.67
C LYS A 60 -3.88 9.59 20.06
N THR A 61 -4.50 9.14 18.98
CA THR A 61 -5.66 9.81 18.38
C THR A 61 -6.81 9.84 19.38
N CYS A 62 -7.04 11.02 19.97
CA CYS A 62 -8.20 11.33 20.78
C CYS A 62 -9.21 12.06 19.90
N CYS A 63 -10.42 11.54 19.82
CA CYS A 63 -11.52 12.26 19.17
C CYS A 63 -12.08 13.28 20.15
N SER A 64 -12.40 14.49 19.65
CA SER A 64 -13.05 15.53 20.43
C SER A 64 -14.41 15.07 20.96
N ASP A 65 -14.91 15.71 22.01
CA ASP A 65 -16.22 15.39 22.59
C ASP A 65 -17.33 15.39 21.53
N GLY A 66 -18.18 14.36 21.56
CA GLY A 66 -19.26 14.14 20.60
C GLY A 66 -18.87 13.36 19.33
N TRP A 67 -17.58 13.27 19.01
CA TRP A 67 -17.08 12.47 17.88
C TRP A 67 -17.07 10.97 18.24
N LYS A 68 -17.25 10.12 17.23
CA LYS A 68 -17.18 8.67 17.34
C LYS A 68 -15.82 8.20 16.86
N LYS A 69 -15.15 7.37 17.64
CA LYS A 69 -13.88 6.75 17.24
C LYS A 69 -14.16 5.40 16.60
N PHE A 70 -13.54 5.15 15.47
CA PHE A 70 -13.38 3.81 14.90
C PHE A 70 -11.96 3.70 14.36
N GLU A 71 -11.25 2.68 14.82
CA GLU A 71 -9.81 2.53 14.58
C GLU A 71 -9.03 3.82 14.89
N CYS A 72 -8.32 4.35 13.90
CA CYS A 72 -7.48 5.53 14.01
C CYS A 72 -8.17 6.82 13.55
N SER A 73 -9.47 6.74 13.30
CA SER A 73 -10.27 7.80 12.69
C SER A 73 -11.37 8.29 13.63
N CYS A 74 -11.75 9.55 13.44
CA CYS A 74 -12.79 10.23 14.19
C CYS A 74 -13.91 10.66 13.25
N TYR A 75 -15.14 10.33 13.61
CA TYR A 75 -16.34 10.54 12.81
C TYR A 75 -17.30 11.47 13.54
N PHE A 76 -17.74 12.51 12.86
CA PHE A 76 -18.79 13.39 13.37
C PHE A 76 -20.09 13.16 12.60
N ILE A 77 -21.19 13.05 13.32
CA ILE A 77 -22.51 12.88 12.74
C ILE A 77 -23.29 14.15 13.03
N SER A 78 -23.51 14.96 11.99
CA SER A 78 -24.31 16.18 12.10
C SER A 78 -25.76 15.86 12.50
N THR A 79 -26.41 16.83 13.14
CA THR A 79 -27.81 16.73 13.55
C THR A 79 -28.77 17.41 12.56
N GLU A 80 -28.24 18.26 11.69
CA GLU A 80 -29.01 19.02 10.71
C GLU A 80 -29.06 18.30 9.35
N GLU A 81 -30.24 18.22 8.76
CA GLU A 81 -30.41 17.70 7.41
C GLU A 81 -30.17 18.80 6.37
N LYS A 82 -29.22 18.57 5.47
CA LYS A 82 -28.83 19.49 4.41
C LYS A 82 -28.69 18.75 3.08
N THR A 83 -28.54 19.48 1.98
CA THR A 83 -28.16 18.88 0.69
C THR A 83 -26.72 18.35 0.76
N LEU A 84 -26.35 17.44 -0.13
CA LEU A 84 -24.98 16.89 -0.18
C LEU A 84 -23.92 18.01 -0.27
N GLU A 85 -24.13 19.00 -1.15
CA GLU A 85 -23.23 20.15 -1.32
C GLU A 85 -23.05 20.96 -0.03
N LYS A 86 -24.16 21.32 0.62
CA LYS A 86 -24.14 22.10 1.86
C LYS A 86 -23.51 21.30 3.00
N SER A 87 -23.79 20.01 3.07
CA SER A 87 -23.19 19.11 4.07
C SER A 87 -21.69 19.01 3.88
N ARG A 88 -21.21 18.89 2.63
CA ARG A 88 -19.78 18.89 2.32
C ARG A 88 -19.13 20.22 2.69
N GLN A 89 -19.77 21.34 2.33
CA GLN A 89 -19.28 22.67 2.67
C GLN A 89 -19.11 22.85 4.20
N ASP A 90 -20.10 22.43 4.98
CA ASP A 90 -20.00 22.45 6.46
C ASP A 90 -18.83 21.59 6.97
N CYS A 91 -18.63 20.39 6.41
CA CYS A 91 -17.50 19.54 6.77
C CYS A 91 -16.15 20.23 6.50
N LEU A 92 -16.02 20.87 5.34
CA LEU A 92 -14.82 21.61 4.91
C LEU A 92 -14.55 22.83 5.80
N GLU A 93 -15.59 23.58 6.17
CA GLU A 93 -15.48 24.70 7.12
C GLU A 93 -15.04 24.22 8.52
N GLY A 94 -15.41 23.00 8.90
CA GLY A 94 -14.93 22.33 10.11
C GLY A 94 -13.53 21.72 10.00
N GLY A 95 -12.83 21.88 8.87
CA GLY A 95 -11.50 21.30 8.64
C GLY A 95 -11.51 19.79 8.35
N THR A 96 -12.64 19.27 7.88
CA THR A 96 -12.85 17.84 7.54
C THR A 96 -13.49 17.70 6.15
N ASP A 97 -13.85 16.49 5.73
CA ASP A 97 -14.66 16.28 4.52
C ASP A 97 -15.68 15.15 4.79
N LEU A 98 -16.61 14.93 3.86
CA LEU A 98 -17.52 13.80 3.93
C LEU A 98 -16.75 12.47 3.93
N VAL A 99 -17.27 11.50 4.66
CA VAL A 99 -16.58 10.21 4.87
C VAL A 99 -16.38 9.45 3.55
N ILE A 100 -15.16 8.97 3.35
CA ILE A 100 -14.79 7.99 2.35
C ILE A 100 -14.68 6.65 3.06
N ILE A 101 -15.35 5.63 2.53
CA ILE A 101 -15.43 4.33 3.18
C ILE A 101 -14.44 3.39 2.53
N ASN A 102 -13.43 2.99 3.30
CA ASN A 102 -12.26 2.25 2.81
C ASN A 102 -12.30 0.76 3.17
N SER A 103 -13.20 0.34 4.05
CA SER A 103 -13.32 -1.06 4.48
C SER A 103 -14.76 -1.46 4.75
N LYS A 104 -15.01 -2.77 4.71
CA LYS A 104 -16.30 -3.34 5.07
C LYS A 104 -16.61 -3.12 6.55
N GLU A 105 -15.59 -3.17 7.39
CA GLU A 105 -15.70 -2.97 8.84
C GLU A 105 -16.07 -1.50 9.15
N GLU A 106 -15.49 -0.55 8.43
CA GLU A 106 -15.86 0.87 8.52
C GLU A 106 -17.33 1.09 8.09
N GLN A 107 -17.73 0.47 6.98
CA GLN A 107 -19.11 0.50 6.50
C GLN A 107 -20.08 -0.06 7.57
N GLU A 108 -19.78 -1.22 8.15
CA GLU A 108 -20.59 -1.84 9.21
C GLU A 108 -20.65 -0.98 10.48
N PHE A 109 -19.54 -0.37 10.87
CA PHE A 109 -19.48 0.59 11.98
C PHE A 109 -20.43 1.77 11.75
N LEU A 110 -20.40 2.38 10.56
CA LEU A 110 -21.26 3.52 10.21
C LEU A 110 -22.74 3.11 10.14
N PHE A 111 -23.04 1.91 9.64
CA PHE A 111 -24.41 1.39 9.60
C PHE A 111 -25.03 1.20 11.00
N HIS A 112 -24.23 0.93 12.02
CA HIS A 112 -24.71 0.72 13.38
C HIS A 112 -25.46 1.93 13.95
N PHE A 113 -25.15 3.15 13.48
CA PHE A 113 -25.82 4.37 13.93
C PHE A 113 -27.27 4.48 13.44
N LYS A 114 -27.68 3.70 12.42
CA LYS A 114 -29.04 3.68 11.86
C LYS A 114 -29.58 5.08 11.48
N LYS A 115 -28.69 5.95 11.01
CA LYS A 115 -29.01 7.31 10.56
C LYS A 115 -28.87 7.41 9.05
N ARG A 116 -29.74 8.22 8.42
CA ARG A 116 -29.56 8.63 7.03
C ARG A 116 -28.61 9.82 7.04
N VAL A 117 -27.41 9.62 6.53
CA VAL A 117 -26.35 10.64 6.47
C VAL A 117 -25.76 10.67 5.08
N TRP A 118 -25.28 11.84 4.65
CA TRP A 118 -24.49 11.94 3.43
C TRP A 118 -23.10 11.35 3.66
N ILE A 119 -22.62 10.62 2.66
CA ILE A 119 -21.24 10.15 2.55
C ILE A 119 -20.57 10.85 1.37
N GLY A 120 -19.25 10.74 1.28
CA GLY A 120 -18.45 11.39 0.26
C GLY A 120 -18.55 10.76 -1.13
N LEU A 121 -19.65 10.08 -1.48
CA LEU A 121 -19.79 9.32 -2.71
C LEU A 121 -20.80 10.01 -3.64
N THR A 122 -20.40 10.32 -4.88
CA THR A 122 -21.27 10.99 -5.85
C THR A 122 -20.89 10.68 -7.30
N ASP A 123 -21.88 10.71 -8.19
CA ASP A 123 -21.77 10.56 -9.65
C ASP A 123 -22.12 11.86 -10.40
N ARG A 124 -22.24 12.99 -9.70
CA ARG A 124 -22.69 14.27 -10.27
C ARG A 124 -21.84 14.81 -11.40
N GLU A 125 -20.55 14.46 -11.45
CA GLU A 125 -19.66 14.86 -12.54
C GLU A 125 -19.96 14.09 -13.83
N THR A 126 -20.31 12.81 -13.70
CA THR A 126 -20.53 11.90 -14.82
C THR A 126 -21.47 10.81 -14.33
N GLU A 127 -22.72 10.87 -14.81
CA GLU A 127 -23.75 9.89 -14.48
C GLU A 127 -23.21 8.46 -14.63
N GLU A 128 -23.60 7.57 -13.72
CA GLU A 128 -23.13 6.18 -13.61
C GLU A 128 -21.65 6.01 -13.20
N THR A 129 -20.86 7.08 -13.10
CA THR A 129 -19.46 7.04 -12.67
C THR A 129 -19.31 7.59 -11.25
N TRP A 130 -19.44 6.69 -10.27
CA TRP A 130 -19.30 7.04 -8.86
C TRP A 130 -17.85 7.35 -8.48
N LYS A 131 -17.66 8.50 -7.83
CA LYS A 131 -16.38 8.94 -7.27
C LYS A 131 -16.53 9.39 -5.82
N TRP A 132 -15.47 9.19 -5.07
CA TRP A 132 -15.30 9.75 -3.75
C TRP A 132 -14.93 11.23 -3.83
N VAL A 133 -15.12 11.95 -2.72
CA VAL A 133 -14.82 13.39 -2.60
C VAL A 133 -13.34 13.74 -2.81
N ASP A 134 -12.43 12.76 -2.72
CA ASP A 134 -11.00 12.89 -3.05
C ASP A 134 -10.68 12.64 -4.54
N GLY A 135 -11.71 12.32 -5.35
CA GLY A 135 -11.58 12.04 -6.77
C GLY A 135 -11.30 10.57 -7.11
N THR A 136 -11.13 9.69 -6.12
CA THR A 136 -10.91 8.26 -6.39
C THR A 136 -12.21 7.59 -6.85
N PRO A 137 -12.16 6.64 -7.81
CA PRO A 137 -13.36 5.93 -8.25
C PRO A 137 -13.84 4.93 -7.19
N LEU A 138 -15.14 4.65 -7.18
CA LEU A 138 -15.67 3.55 -6.37
C LEU A 138 -15.12 2.22 -6.88
N THR A 139 -14.41 1.48 -6.03
CA THR A 139 -14.02 0.10 -6.29
C THR A 139 -15.03 -0.86 -5.67
N THR A 140 -15.61 -1.74 -6.47
CA THR A 140 -16.41 -2.87 -5.99
C THR A 140 -15.50 -4.08 -5.86
N GLU A 141 -15.20 -4.51 -4.64
CA GLU A 141 -14.56 -5.80 -4.36
C GLU A 141 -15.60 -6.89 -4.06
#